data_AF-A0A1V4TES4-F1
#
_entry.id   AF-A0A1V4TES4-F1
#
_cell.length_a   1.000
_cell.length_b   1.000
_cell.length_c   1.000
_cell.angle_alpha   90.00
_cell.angle_beta   90.00
_cell.angle_gamma   90.00
#
_symmetry.space_group_name_H-M   'P 1'
#
loop_
_entity.id
_entity.type
_entity.pdbx_description
1 polymer ?
#
loop_
_entity_poly.entity_id
_entity_poly.type
_entity_poly.pdbx_seq_one_letter_code
_entity_poly.pdbx_strand_id
1 'polypeptide(L)'
;MHEWYGVYFPELGDFAVDAEYARLVSELGDRQAIMDHLGVSLESVGTDLVERDLEVIRGLGGTLSELYRRKEALDAYILEGMDRVAPNLSALLNPNLAARLISLAGGLQRLAKLPSSTVQLLGAEKALFLHLRSGKRPPKHGVIFQHPWVNRSPYWQRGKVARSLGGKISIAAKVDAYRGEFIADVLKEQMERRVAEIKEKYPDPPRREQRPQGRPQYQRHGQGRKQGQNRWR
;
A
#
# COMPACT_ATOMS: atom_id res chain seq x y z
N MET A 1 2.11 -9.64 -19.74
CA MET A 1 0.93 -10.16 -20.47
C MET A 1 0.32 -9.08 -21.33
N HIS A 2 -0.15 -7.96 -20.76
CA HIS A 2 -0.65 -6.80 -21.53
C HIS A 2 0.33 -6.33 -22.63
N GLU A 3 1.63 -6.26 -22.34
CA GLU A 3 2.61 -5.86 -23.37
C GLU A 3 2.76 -6.87 -24.51
N TRP A 4 2.65 -8.18 -24.23
CA TRP A 4 2.89 -9.21 -25.23
C TRP A 4 1.62 -9.51 -26.04
N TYR A 5 0.50 -9.73 -25.36
CA TYR A 5 -0.79 -9.93 -26.02
C TYR A 5 -1.33 -8.64 -26.64
N GLY A 6 -0.98 -7.48 -26.10
CA GLY A 6 -1.33 -6.18 -26.68
C GLY A 6 -0.65 -5.87 -28.01
N VAL A 7 0.38 -6.62 -28.41
CA VAL A 7 0.90 -6.57 -29.80
C VAL A 7 -0.10 -7.23 -30.77
N TYR A 8 -0.83 -8.24 -30.31
CA TYR A 8 -1.78 -9.01 -31.11
C TYR A 8 -3.20 -8.43 -31.10
N PHE A 9 -3.67 -8.02 -29.92
CA PHE A 9 -4.98 -7.40 -29.74
C PHE A 9 -4.89 -6.28 -28.69
N PRO A 10 -4.37 -5.09 -29.06
CA PRO A 10 -4.17 -3.97 -28.14
C PRO A 10 -5.48 -3.47 -27.49
N GLU A 11 -6.58 -3.52 -28.21
CA GLU A 11 -7.89 -2.99 -27.80
C GLU A 11 -8.53 -3.81 -26.67
N LEU A 12 -8.08 -5.06 -26.42
CA LEU A 12 -8.62 -5.88 -25.33
C LEU A 12 -8.50 -5.19 -23.96
N GLY A 13 -7.47 -4.35 -23.77
CA GLY A 13 -7.28 -3.59 -22.52
C GLY A 13 -8.40 -2.60 -22.21
N ASP A 14 -9.18 -2.18 -23.21
CA ASP A 14 -10.31 -1.28 -23.03
C ASP A 14 -11.58 -2.01 -22.56
N PHE A 15 -11.65 -3.32 -22.79
CA PHE A 15 -12.83 -4.15 -22.46
C PHE A 15 -12.63 -5.02 -21.23
N ALA A 16 -11.39 -5.45 -20.97
CA ALA A 16 -11.08 -6.37 -19.89
C ALA A 16 -9.84 -5.93 -19.13
N VAL A 17 -9.88 -6.06 -17.81
CA VAL A 17 -8.76 -5.74 -16.91
C VAL A 17 -8.47 -6.91 -15.97
N ASP A 18 -7.23 -6.97 -15.48
CA ASP A 18 -6.81 -7.90 -14.43
C ASP A 18 -7.20 -9.38 -14.71
N ALA A 19 -8.07 -9.94 -13.86
CA ALA A 19 -8.47 -11.34 -13.89
C ALA A 19 -9.26 -11.69 -15.15
N GLU A 20 -10.10 -10.77 -15.62
CA GLU A 20 -10.91 -10.97 -16.82
C GLU A 20 -10.04 -10.98 -18.07
N TYR A 21 -9.07 -10.06 -18.15
CA TYR A 21 -8.09 -10.04 -19.23
C TYR A 21 -7.31 -11.35 -19.29
N ALA A 22 -6.80 -11.80 -18.14
CA ALA A 22 -6.07 -13.07 -18.05
C ALA A 22 -6.93 -14.28 -18.43
N ARG A 23 -8.22 -14.28 -18.03
CA ARG A 23 -9.19 -15.33 -18.36
C ARG A 23 -9.46 -15.39 -19.86
N LEU A 24 -9.80 -14.26 -20.49
CA LEU A 24 -10.10 -14.20 -21.93
C LEU A 24 -8.91 -14.63 -22.78
N VAL A 25 -7.71 -14.14 -22.44
CA VAL A 25 -6.47 -14.55 -23.12
C VAL A 25 -6.20 -16.04 -22.92
N SER A 26 -6.43 -16.59 -21.73
CA SER A 26 -6.21 -18.02 -21.46
C SER A 26 -7.20 -18.92 -22.21
N GLU A 27 -8.49 -18.63 -22.07
CA GLU A 27 -9.58 -19.50 -22.50
C GLU A 27 -9.75 -19.43 -24.02
N LEU A 28 -9.79 -18.22 -24.58
CA LEU A 28 -10.10 -17.99 -25.98
C LEU A 28 -8.82 -17.81 -26.80
N GLY A 29 -7.92 -16.93 -26.35
CA GLY A 29 -6.62 -16.66 -26.99
C GLY A 29 -6.74 -15.93 -28.33
N ASP A 30 -7.52 -16.43 -29.28
CA ASP A 30 -7.75 -15.82 -30.58
C ASP A 30 -8.56 -14.52 -30.48
N ARG A 31 -8.16 -13.48 -31.24
CA ARG A 31 -8.78 -12.16 -31.17
C ARG A 31 -10.24 -12.18 -31.64
N GLN A 32 -10.56 -12.94 -32.68
CA GLN A 32 -11.92 -13.01 -33.20
C GLN A 32 -12.83 -13.72 -32.20
N ALA A 33 -12.37 -14.83 -31.63
CA ALA A 33 -13.10 -15.54 -30.57
C ALA A 33 -13.39 -14.65 -29.35
N ILE A 34 -12.44 -13.80 -28.95
CA ILE A 34 -12.64 -12.83 -27.87
C ILE A 34 -13.63 -11.74 -28.27
N MET A 35 -13.51 -11.18 -29.48
CA MET A 35 -14.45 -10.17 -29.99
C MET A 35 -15.88 -10.71 -30.03
N ASP A 36 -16.06 -11.93 -30.54
CA ASP A 36 -17.36 -12.62 -30.59
C ASP A 36 -17.92 -12.86 -29.18
N HIS A 37 -17.07 -13.27 -28.23
CA HIS A 37 -17.46 -13.46 -26.83
C HIS A 37 -17.92 -12.16 -26.16
N LEU A 38 -17.24 -11.05 -26.47
CA LEU A 38 -17.59 -9.73 -25.95
C LEU A 38 -18.74 -9.06 -26.70
N GLY A 39 -19.16 -9.62 -27.85
CA GLY A 39 -20.18 -9.01 -28.72
C GLY A 39 -19.70 -7.71 -29.37
N VAL A 40 -18.39 -7.59 -29.60
CA VAL A 40 -17.74 -6.38 -30.09
C VAL A 40 -17.29 -6.60 -31.54
N SER A 41 -17.61 -5.66 -32.42
CA SER A 41 -17.14 -5.67 -33.82
C SER A 41 -16.14 -4.54 -34.01
N LEU A 42 -14.85 -4.87 -34.01
CA LEU A 42 -13.75 -3.92 -34.21
C LEU A 42 -12.79 -4.41 -35.28
N GLU A 43 -12.20 -3.48 -36.00
CA GLU A 43 -11.00 -3.75 -36.79
C GLU A 43 -9.78 -3.55 -35.89
N SER A 44 -9.19 -4.67 -35.42
CA SER A 44 -8.00 -4.66 -34.58
C SER A 44 -6.77 -4.18 -35.37
N VAL A 45 -6.04 -3.19 -34.85
CA VAL A 45 -4.76 -2.74 -35.44
C VAL A 45 -3.55 -3.60 -35.06
N GLY A 46 -3.77 -4.60 -34.19
CA GLY A 46 -2.74 -5.53 -33.76
C GLY A 46 -2.22 -6.45 -34.87
N THR A 47 -0.99 -6.94 -34.68
CA THR A 47 -0.28 -7.81 -35.64
C THR A 47 -0.53 -9.27 -35.33
N ASP A 48 -0.67 -10.11 -36.36
CA ASP A 48 -0.81 -11.55 -36.17
C ASP A 48 0.38 -12.18 -35.44
N LEU A 49 0.08 -13.10 -34.52
CA LEU A 49 1.06 -13.95 -33.86
C LEU A 49 1.09 -15.32 -34.51
N VAL A 50 2.26 -15.98 -34.45
CA VAL A 50 2.35 -17.39 -34.79
C VAL A 50 1.72 -18.23 -33.67
N GLU A 51 1.13 -19.38 -34.04
CA GLU A 51 0.42 -20.26 -33.10
C GLU A 51 1.25 -20.60 -31.86
N ARG A 52 2.55 -20.85 -32.04
CA ARG A 52 3.48 -21.14 -30.93
C ARG A 52 3.56 -20.01 -29.91
N ASP A 53 3.58 -18.76 -30.36
CA ASP A 53 3.63 -17.61 -29.45
C ASP A 53 2.30 -17.44 -28.72
N LEU A 54 1.20 -17.67 -29.44
CA LEU A 54 -0.14 -17.65 -28.85
C LEU A 54 -0.30 -18.72 -27.76
N GLU A 55 0.15 -19.96 -28.00
CA GLU A 55 0.15 -21.03 -26.99
C GLU A 55 0.90 -20.64 -25.72
N VAL A 56 2.10 -20.04 -25.85
CA VAL A 56 2.89 -19.60 -24.70
C VAL A 56 2.17 -18.49 -23.93
N ILE A 57 1.58 -17.52 -24.63
CA ILE A 57 0.82 -16.44 -24.00
C ILE A 57 -0.43 -16.98 -23.30
N ARG A 58 -1.15 -17.93 -23.90
CA ARG A 58 -2.30 -18.61 -23.29
C ARG A 58 -1.91 -19.36 -22.02
N GLY A 59 -0.76 -20.06 -22.02
CA GLY A 59 -0.23 -20.72 -20.84
C GLY A 59 0.09 -19.75 -19.69
N LEU A 60 0.66 -18.59 -20.00
CA LEU A 60 0.84 -17.50 -19.03
C LEU A 60 -0.52 -16.95 -18.55
N GLY A 61 -1.47 -16.81 -19.47
CA GLY A 61 -2.89 -16.50 -19.24
C GLY A 61 -3.48 -17.36 -18.14
N GLY A 62 -3.42 -18.67 -18.33
CA GLY A 62 -3.97 -19.65 -17.40
C GLY A 62 -3.31 -19.61 -16.03
N THR A 63 -1.98 -19.43 -15.99
CA THR A 63 -1.25 -19.29 -14.72
C THR A 63 -1.71 -18.03 -13.97
N LEU A 64 -1.85 -16.91 -14.66
CA LEU A 64 -2.28 -15.65 -14.04
C LEU A 64 -3.74 -15.72 -13.58
N SER A 65 -4.63 -16.30 -14.39
CA SER A 65 -6.03 -16.54 -14.03
C SER A 65 -6.15 -17.41 -12.77
N GLU A 66 -5.34 -18.48 -12.67
CA GLU A 66 -5.27 -19.32 -11.48
C GLU A 66 -4.78 -18.55 -10.24
N LEU A 67 -3.79 -17.67 -10.39
CA LEU A 67 -3.33 -16.82 -9.30
C LEU A 67 -4.42 -15.85 -8.81
N TYR A 68 -5.23 -15.27 -9.71
CA TYR A 68 -6.38 -14.44 -9.33
C TYR A 68 -7.42 -15.26 -8.56
N ARG A 69 -7.82 -16.45 -9.05
CA ARG A 69 -8.76 -17.33 -8.34
C ARG A 69 -8.27 -17.71 -6.94
N ARG A 70 -6.99 -18.07 -6.81
CA ARG A 70 -6.38 -18.39 -5.50
C ARG A 70 -6.34 -17.19 -4.58
N LYS A 71 -6.07 -15.99 -5.11
CA LYS A 71 -6.12 -14.76 -4.33
C LYS A 71 -7.52 -14.52 -3.77
N GLU A 72 -8.57 -14.65 -4.58
CA GLU A 72 -9.96 -14.50 -4.13
C GLU A 72 -10.31 -15.50 -3.01
N ALA A 73 -9.90 -16.77 -3.16
CA ALA A 73 -10.09 -17.78 -2.13
C ALA A 73 -9.37 -17.42 -0.82
N LEU A 74 -8.14 -16.87 -0.90
CA LEU A 74 -7.40 -16.40 0.26
C LEU A 74 -8.05 -15.16 0.91
N ASP A 75 -8.54 -14.22 0.10
CA ASP A 75 -9.25 -13.04 0.59
C ASP A 75 -10.53 -13.43 1.36
N ALA A 76 -11.28 -14.41 0.84
CA ALA A 76 -12.46 -14.97 1.52
C ALA A 76 -12.08 -15.69 2.84
N TYR A 77 -11.02 -16.49 2.83
CA TYR A 77 -10.51 -17.15 4.03
C TYR A 77 -10.07 -16.15 5.11
N ILE A 78 -9.38 -15.07 4.70
CA ILE A 78 -8.96 -14.00 5.62
C ILE A 78 -10.18 -13.28 6.18
N LEU A 79 -11.19 -12.98 5.37
CA LEU A 79 -12.45 -12.37 5.82
C LEU A 79 -13.11 -13.22 6.92
N GLU A 80 -13.34 -14.51 6.66
CA GLU A 80 -13.97 -15.42 7.64
C GLU A 80 -13.17 -15.49 8.95
N GLY A 81 -11.84 -15.61 8.85
CA GLY A 81 -10.97 -15.64 10.03
C GLY A 81 -11.00 -14.33 10.81
N MET A 82 -11.00 -13.19 10.12
CA MET A 82 -10.99 -11.87 10.72
C MET A 82 -12.31 -11.52 11.40
N ASP A 83 -13.46 -11.92 10.85
CA ASP A 83 -14.76 -11.70 11.48
C ASP A 83 -14.90 -12.44 12.80
N ARG A 84 -14.18 -13.56 12.96
CA ARG A 84 -14.13 -14.32 14.22
C ARG A 84 -13.09 -13.78 15.21
N VAL A 85 -11.93 -13.35 14.72
CA VAL A 85 -10.78 -13.00 15.57
C VAL A 85 -10.77 -11.52 15.95
N ALA A 86 -11.11 -10.64 15.02
CA ALA A 86 -11.02 -9.19 15.19
C ALA A 86 -12.07 -8.46 14.32
N PRO A 87 -13.37 -8.62 14.63
CA PRO A 87 -14.46 -8.04 13.85
C PRO A 87 -14.42 -6.51 13.83
N ASN A 88 -13.97 -5.86 14.91
CA ASN A 88 -13.90 -4.39 14.93
C ASN A 88 -12.81 -3.85 14.00
N LEU A 89 -11.63 -4.46 14.00
CA LEU A 89 -10.55 -4.11 13.08
C LEU A 89 -10.92 -4.41 11.63
N SER A 90 -11.53 -5.58 11.37
CA SER A 90 -12.00 -6.01 10.05
C SER A 90 -12.94 -4.96 9.46
N ALA A 91 -13.97 -4.59 10.22
CA ALA A 91 -14.95 -3.60 9.80
C ALA A 91 -14.31 -2.21 9.61
N LEU A 92 -13.46 -1.75 10.54
CA LEU A 92 -12.86 -0.39 10.49
C LEU A 92 -11.93 -0.17 9.28
N LEU A 93 -11.19 -1.20 8.84
CA LEU A 93 -10.12 -1.04 7.83
C LEU A 93 -10.33 -1.81 6.52
N ASN A 94 -11.00 -2.96 6.58
CA ASN A 94 -10.93 -4.13 5.70
C ASN A 94 -10.13 -5.31 6.31
N PRO A 95 -10.51 -6.56 5.99
CA PRO A 95 -9.91 -7.76 6.57
C PRO A 95 -8.41 -7.87 6.29
N ASN A 96 -7.99 -7.61 5.05
CA ASN A 96 -6.61 -7.77 4.61
C ASN A 96 -5.62 -6.84 5.34
N LEU A 97 -5.96 -5.56 5.48
CA LEU A 97 -5.14 -4.58 6.18
C LEU A 97 -5.13 -4.85 7.69
N ALA A 98 -6.27 -5.26 8.26
CA ALA A 98 -6.37 -5.64 9.65
C ALA A 98 -5.51 -6.88 9.98
N ALA A 99 -5.62 -7.94 9.18
CA ALA A 99 -4.80 -9.14 9.30
C ALA A 99 -3.30 -8.81 9.17
N ARG A 100 -2.93 -7.95 8.22
CA ARG A 100 -1.55 -7.47 8.05
C ARG A 100 -1.04 -6.72 9.27
N LEU A 101 -1.85 -5.86 9.91
CA LEU A 101 -1.46 -5.16 11.13
C LEU A 101 -1.25 -6.12 12.31
N ILE A 102 -2.15 -7.09 12.46
CA ILE A 102 -2.02 -8.15 13.48
C ILE A 102 -0.72 -8.93 13.27
N SER A 103 -0.42 -9.33 12.02
CA SER A 103 0.82 -10.03 11.67
C SER A 103 2.05 -9.19 11.99
N LEU A 104 2.10 -7.93 11.57
CA LEU A 104 3.23 -7.03 11.85
C LEU A 104 3.45 -6.78 13.33
N ALA A 105 2.38 -6.73 14.12
CA ALA A 105 2.47 -6.62 15.56
C ALA A 105 2.92 -7.92 16.24
N GLY A 106 2.86 -9.07 15.56
CA GLY A 106 3.13 -10.39 16.12
C GLY A 106 1.95 -10.99 16.88
N GLY A 107 0.72 -10.59 16.55
CA GLY A 107 -0.53 -11.09 17.13
C GLY A 107 -1.44 -9.99 17.70
N LEU A 108 -2.73 -10.31 17.83
CA LEU A 108 -3.77 -9.35 18.25
C LEU A 108 -3.53 -8.83 19.68
N GLN A 109 -3.15 -9.71 20.60
CA GLN A 109 -2.81 -9.35 21.99
C GLN A 109 -1.66 -8.34 22.06
N ARG A 110 -0.66 -8.49 21.20
CA ARG A 110 0.47 -7.57 21.14
C ARG A 110 0.03 -6.25 20.49
N LEU A 111 -0.73 -6.29 19.40
CA LEU A 111 -1.30 -5.11 18.76
C LEU A 111 -2.10 -4.24 19.75
N ALA A 112 -2.95 -4.85 20.58
CA ALA A 112 -3.74 -4.17 21.59
C ALA A 112 -2.92 -3.44 22.66
N LYS A 113 -1.69 -3.92 22.93
CA LYS A 113 -0.76 -3.33 23.91
C LYS A 113 0.12 -2.23 23.31
N LEU A 114 0.24 -2.15 21.99
CA LEU A 114 1.04 -1.12 21.34
C LEU A 114 0.41 0.27 21.54
N PRO A 115 1.24 1.32 21.74
CA PRO A 115 0.73 2.68 21.72
C PRO A 115 0.30 3.08 20.31
N SER A 116 -0.67 3.99 20.22
CA SER A 116 -1.23 4.46 18.94
C SER A 116 -0.16 5.03 17.99
N SER A 117 0.87 5.68 18.51
CA SER A 117 2.02 6.17 17.72
C SER A 117 2.82 5.04 17.06
N THR A 118 2.95 3.88 17.71
CA THR A 118 3.58 2.70 17.10
C THR A 118 2.65 2.07 16.08
N VAL A 119 1.36 1.90 16.40
CA VAL A 119 0.35 1.37 15.47
C VAL A 119 0.29 2.18 14.17
N GLN A 120 0.35 3.51 14.29
CA GLN A 120 0.41 4.42 13.14
C GLN A 120 1.58 4.11 12.19
N LEU A 121 2.69 3.61 12.71
CA LEU A 121 3.96 3.45 12.00
C LEU A 121 4.33 1.99 11.71
N LEU A 122 3.49 1.01 12.05
CA LEU A 122 3.73 -0.40 11.74
C LEU A 122 3.98 -0.62 10.24
N GLY A 123 5.09 -1.26 9.89
CA GLY A 123 5.58 -1.45 8.53
C GLY A 123 6.41 -0.29 7.96
N ALA A 124 6.68 0.76 8.73
CA ALA A 124 7.61 1.85 8.37
C ALA A 124 8.89 1.85 9.22
N GLU A 125 9.24 0.74 9.85
CA GLU A 125 10.35 0.60 10.79
C GLU A 125 11.66 1.04 10.16
N LYS A 126 11.95 0.61 8.93
CA LYS A 126 13.18 1.00 8.21
C LYS A 126 13.30 2.51 8.05
N ALA A 127 12.21 3.20 7.70
CA ALA A 127 12.19 4.66 7.56
C ALA A 127 12.30 5.36 8.92
N LEU A 128 11.65 4.81 9.95
CA LEU A 128 11.75 5.31 11.33
C LEU A 128 13.18 5.18 11.86
N PHE A 129 13.83 4.02 11.70
CA PHE A 129 15.21 3.80 12.11
C PHE A 129 16.18 4.71 11.34
N LEU A 130 15.93 4.96 10.05
CA LEU A 130 16.72 5.92 9.29
C LEU A 130 16.57 7.34 9.85
N HIS A 131 15.36 7.76 10.22
CA HIS A 131 15.14 9.04 10.91
C HIS A 131 15.94 9.13 12.20
N LEU A 132 15.88 8.11 13.06
CA LEU A 132 16.59 8.08 14.33
C LEU A 132 18.11 8.13 14.16
N ARG A 133 18.66 7.50 13.13
CA ARG A 133 20.11 7.50 12.85
C ARG A 133 20.61 8.77 12.17
N SER A 134 19.83 9.35 11.26
CA SER A 134 20.30 10.39 10.34
C SER A 134 19.63 11.75 10.52
N GLY A 135 18.63 11.87 11.39
CA GLY A 135 17.85 13.10 11.60
C GLY A 135 16.97 13.49 10.41
N LYS A 136 16.86 12.67 9.35
CA LYS A 136 15.93 12.89 8.21
C LYS A 136 14.49 12.93 8.70
N ARG A 137 13.56 13.50 7.93
CA ARG A 137 12.14 13.59 8.36
C ARG A 137 11.54 12.20 8.70
N PRO A 138 10.79 12.07 9.80
CA PRO A 138 10.17 10.79 10.18
C PRO A 138 9.06 10.38 9.21
N PRO A 139 8.77 9.07 9.06
CA PRO A 139 7.61 8.61 8.33
C PRO A 139 6.31 9.09 8.99
N LYS A 140 5.29 9.38 8.18
CA LYS A 140 3.97 9.83 8.66
C LYS A 140 3.00 8.69 8.96
N HIS A 141 3.21 7.54 8.33
CA HIS A 141 2.33 6.39 8.37
C HIS A 141 3.10 5.14 7.94
N GLY A 142 2.69 3.99 8.45
CA GLY A 142 3.12 2.68 7.99
C GLY A 142 2.15 2.08 6.97
N VAL A 143 1.83 0.79 7.12
CA VAL A 143 0.92 0.06 6.23
C VAL A 143 -0.49 0.64 6.16
N ILE A 144 -0.91 1.38 7.19
CA ILE A 144 -2.20 2.08 7.23
C ILE A 144 -2.37 3.11 6.11
N PHE A 145 -1.28 3.45 5.38
CA PHE A 145 -1.35 4.23 4.15
C PHE A 145 -2.26 3.60 3.09
N GLN A 146 -2.40 2.27 3.06
CA GLN A 146 -3.25 1.57 2.11
C GLN A 146 -4.75 1.90 2.30
N HIS A 147 -5.14 2.36 3.50
CA HIS A 147 -6.53 2.71 3.77
C HIS A 147 -6.95 3.97 2.97
N PRO A 148 -8.14 3.99 2.34
CA PRO A 148 -8.60 5.11 1.51
C PRO A 148 -8.56 6.48 2.21
N TRP A 149 -8.92 6.54 3.50
CA TRP A 149 -8.83 7.80 4.27
C TRP A 149 -7.42 8.40 4.25
N VAL A 150 -6.37 7.57 4.32
CA VAL A 150 -4.98 8.06 4.34
C VAL A 150 -4.48 8.28 2.92
N ASN A 151 -4.61 7.30 2.02
CA ASN A 151 -4.05 7.38 0.66
C ASN A 151 -4.62 8.58 -0.12
N ARG A 152 -5.96 8.69 -0.12
CA ARG A 152 -6.69 9.72 -0.88
C ARG A 152 -6.59 11.11 -0.25
N SER A 153 -6.07 11.23 0.97
CA SER A 153 -5.86 12.53 1.61
C SER A 153 -4.67 13.27 0.98
N PRO A 154 -4.72 14.61 0.84
CA PRO A 154 -3.59 15.42 0.41
C PRO A 154 -2.36 15.23 1.31
N TYR A 155 -1.14 15.33 0.74
CA TYR A 155 0.10 14.95 1.44
C TYR A 155 0.35 15.72 2.76
N TRP A 156 -0.20 16.92 2.90
CA TRP A 156 -0.12 17.75 4.11
C TRP A 156 -1.12 17.34 5.20
N GLN A 157 -2.21 16.67 4.84
CA GLN A 157 -3.23 16.16 5.75
C GLN A 157 -2.94 14.71 6.20
N ARG A 158 -2.30 13.91 5.35
CA ARG A 158 -2.04 12.46 5.57
C ARG A 158 -1.54 12.12 6.97
N GLY A 159 -0.60 12.89 7.53
CA GLY A 159 -0.05 12.62 8.87
C GLY A 159 -1.08 12.81 9.99
N LYS A 160 -1.99 13.79 9.87
CA LYS A 160 -3.06 14.03 10.85
C LYS A 160 -4.12 12.94 10.78
N VAL A 161 -4.47 12.53 9.56
CA VAL A 161 -5.42 11.44 9.30
C VAL A 161 -4.84 10.12 9.80
N ALA A 162 -3.59 9.79 9.45
CA ALA A 162 -2.92 8.57 9.90
C ALA A 162 -2.82 8.47 11.42
N ARG A 163 -2.51 9.59 12.11
CA ARG A 163 -2.50 9.62 13.58
C ARG A 163 -3.87 9.34 14.17
N SER A 164 -4.92 9.96 13.62
CA SER A 164 -6.29 9.74 14.08
C SER A 164 -6.73 8.29 13.86
N LEU A 165 -6.41 7.73 12.68
CA LEU A 165 -6.68 6.35 12.34
C LEU A 165 -5.93 5.38 13.26
N GLY A 166 -4.64 5.61 13.52
CA GLY A 166 -3.86 4.79 14.46
C GLY A 166 -4.50 4.75 15.86
N GLY A 167 -5.08 5.86 16.32
CA GLY A 167 -5.87 5.90 17.56
C GLY A 167 -7.10 5.00 17.52
N LYS A 168 -7.90 5.07 16.44
CA LYS A 168 -9.10 4.22 16.27
C LYS A 168 -8.75 2.74 16.16
N ILE A 169 -7.66 2.41 15.44
CA ILE A 169 -7.13 1.05 15.34
C ILE A 169 -6.72 0.54 16.73
N SER A 170 -6.02 1.34 17.53
CA SER A 170 -5.65 0.93 18.89
C SER A 170 -6.86 0.66 19.78
N ILE A 171 -7.95 1.42 19.63
CA ILE A 171 -9.19 1.17 20.37
C ILE A 171 -9.84 -0.13 19.90
N ALA A 172 -10.05 -0.28 18.59
CA ALA A 172 -10.63 -1.50 17.99
C ALA A 172 -9.84 -2.76 18.38
N ALA A 173 -8.50 -2.72 18.27
CA ALA A 173 -7.63 -3.83 18.62
C ALA A 173 -7.76 -4.24 20.09
N LYS A 174 -7.94 -3.28 21.02
CA LYS A 174 -8.15 -3.57 22.44
C LYS A 174 -9.49 -4.24 22.67
N VAL A 175 -10.55 -3.74 22.04
CA VAL A 175 -11.89 -4.32 22.17
C VAL A 175 -11.91 -5.75 21.62
N ASP A 176 -11.33 -5.97 20.44
CA ASP A 176 -11.19 -7.32 19.85
C ASP A 176 -10.34 -8.25 20.74
N ALA A 177 -9.22 -7.78 21.29
CA ALA A 177 -8.32 -8.60 22.10
C ALA A 177 -8.92 -9.03 23.45
N TYR A 178 -9.77 -8.20 24.06
CA TYR A 178 -10.33 -8.44 25.39
C TYR A 178 -11.84 -8.79 25.36
N ARG A 179 -12.36 -9.22 24.20
CA ARG A 179 -13.75 -9.68 23.97
C ARG A 179 -14.82 -8.64 24.35
N GLY A 180 -14.64 -7.40 23.91
CA GLY A 180 -15.68 -6.38 24.02
C GLY A 180 -16.72 -6.43 22.89
N GLU A 181 -17.73 -5.58 23.00
CA GLU A 181 -18.82 -5.44 22.04
C GLU A 181 -18.34 -4.95 20.66
N PHE A 182 -19.19 -5.10 19.64
CA PHE A 182 -18.93 -4.52 18.33
C PHE A 182 -19.17 -3.00 18.34
N ILE A 183 -18.12 -2.22 18.10
CA ILE A 183 -18.10 -0.76 18.14
C ILE A 183 -17.57 -0.14 16.83
N ALA A 184 -17.35 -0.93 15.79
CA ALA A 184 -16.68 -0.48 14.58
C ALA A 184 -17.42 0.67 13.88
N ASP A 185 -18.76 0.65 13.87
CA ASP A 185 -19.58 1.69 13.23
C ASP A 185 -19.40 3.05 13.92
N VAL A 186 -19.37 3.05 15.24
CA VAL A 186 -19.08 4.25 16.05
C VAL A 186 -17.67 4.75 15.75
N LEU A 187 -16.68 3.86 15.65
CA LEU A 187 -15.31 4.25 15.32
C LEU A 187 -15.17 4.81 13.90
N LYS A 188 -15.89 4.23 12.93
CA LYS A 188 -15.95 4.72 11.54
C LYS A 188 -16.54 6.12 11.49
N GLU A 189 -17.70 6.33 12.10
CA GLU A 189 -18.36 7.63 12.10
C GLU A 189 -17.47 8.71 12.75
N GLN A 190 -16.87 8.40 13.90
CA GLN A 190 -15.92 9.30 14.55
C GLN A 190 -14.71 9.60 13.66
N MET A 191 -14.24 8.63 12.88
CA MET A 191 -13.12 8.80 11.97
C MET A 191 -13.51 9.66 10.75
N GLU A 192 -14.68 9.45 10.17
CA GLU A 192 -15.19 10.23 9.04
C GLU A 192 -15.37 11.69 9.41
N ARG A 193 -16.00 11.98 10.57
CA ARG A 193 -16.10 13.33 11.13
C ARG A 193 -14.72 13.95 11.28
N ARG A 194 -13.75 13.20 11.82
CA ARG A 194 -12.38 13.68 11.99
C ARG A 194 -11.67 13.97 10.66
N VAL A 195 -11.89 13.15 9.62
CA VAL A 195 -11.35 13.40 8.28
C VAL A 195 -11.95 14.67 7.69
N ALA A 196 -13.26 14.88 7.83
CA ALA A 196 -13.94 16.10 7.37
C ALA A 196 -13.38 17.35 8.06
N GLU A 197 -13.25 17.33 9.39
CA GLU A 197 -12.63 18.41 10.16
C GLU A 197 -11.20 18.74 9.70
N ILE A 198 -10.39 17.72 9.39
CA ILE A 198 -9.02 17.92 8.93
C ILE A 198 -9.00 18.56 7.53
N LYS A 199 -9.94 18.17 6.66
CA LYS A 199 -10.06 18.76 5.32
C LYS A 199 -10.43 20.25 5.42
N GLU A 200 -11.40 20.58 6.25
CA GLU A 200 -11.88 21.95 6.45
C GLU A 200 -10.83 22.85 7.12
N LYS A 201 -10.13 22.35 8.15
CA LYS A 201 -9.13 23.13 8.89
C LYS A 201 -7.81 23.32 8.15
N TYR A 202 -7.50 22.45 7.19
CA TYR A 202 -6.23 22.47 6.47
C TYR A 202 -6.44 22.34 4.94
N PRO A 203 -7.17 23.27 4.32
CA PRO A 203 -7.47 23.20 2.89
C PRO A 203 -6.18 23.29 2.07
N ASP A 204 -5.27 24.19 2.47
CA ASP A 204 -4.07 24.50 1.72
C ASP A 204 -2.81 23.78 2.23
N PRO A 205 -1.83 23.51 1.35
CA PRO A 205 -0.53 23.02 1.76
C PRO A 205 0.18 24.06 2.65
N PRO A 206 0.95 23.60 3.66
CA PRO A 206 1.73 24.51 4.49
C PRO A 206 2.74 25.26 3.63
N ARG A 207 2.87 26.57 3.88
CA ARG A 207 3.83 27.44 3.20
C ARG A 207 5.24 26.84 3.35
N ARG A 208 5.95 26.65 2.24
CA ARG A 208 7.34 26.20 2.27
C ARG A 208 8.18 27.32 2.87
N GLU A 209 8.65 27.17 4.10
CA GLU A 209 9.73 28.01 4.61
C GLU A 209 10.93 27.83 3.69
N GLN A 210 11.37 28.93 3.08
CA GLN A 210 12.62 28.97 2.33
C GLN A 210 13.73 28.67 3.33
N ARG A 211 14.38 27.51 3.19
CA ARG A 211 15.56 27.20 4.00
C ARG A 211 16.62 28.28 3.70
N PRO A 212 17.22 28.93 4.71
CA PRO A 212 18.31 29.86 4.48
C PRO A 212 19.41 29.13 3.68
N GLN A 213 19.72 29.61 2.48
CA GLN A 213 20.91 29.19 1.75
C GLN A 213 22.11 29.83 2.42
N GLY A 214 22.80 29.06 3.26
CA GLY A 214 24.04 29.51 3.87
C GLY A 214 24.54 28.47 4.85
N ARG A 215 25.41 27.57 4.39
CA ARG A 215 26.30 26.86 5.33
C ARG A 215 27.44 27.85 5.64
N PRO A 216 27.75 28.14 6.92
CA PRO A 216 28.95 28.89 7.23
C PRO A 216 30.16 28.09 6.78
N GLN A 217 31.00 28.71 5.95
CA GLN A 217 32.25 28.14 5.47
C GLN A 217 33.19 28.07 6.67
N TYR A 218 33.42 26.87 7.21
CA TYR A 218 34.31 26.67 8.33
C TYR A 218 35.75 27.01 7.86
N GLN A 219 36.23 28.22 8.19
CA GLN A 219 37.62 28.59 7.96
C GLN A 219 38.48 27.68 8.83
N ARG A 220 39.20 26.75 8.19
CA ARG A 220 40.24 25.97 8.85
C ARG A 220 41.38 26.92 9.21
N HIS A 221 41.42 27.34 10.47
CA HIS A 221 42.63 27.90 11.07
C HIS A 221 43.70 26.80 11.07
N GLY A 222 44.69 26.93 10.18
CA GLY A 222 45.85 26.07 10.12
C GLY A 222 46.73 26.29 11.35
N GLN A 223 46.69 25.38 12.31
CA GLN A 223 47.78 25.21 13.26
C GLN A 223 48.79 24.23 12.66
N GLY A 224 49.99 24.73 12.39
CA GLY A 224 51.10 23.97 11.84
C GLY A 224 51.49 22.82 12.75
N ARG A 225 51.65 21.63 12.16
CA ARG A 225 52.36 20.52 12.78
C ARG A 225 53.73 20.39 12.12
N LYS A 226 54.74 20.74 12.92
CA LYS A 226 56.16 20.59 12.65
C LYS A 226 56.50 19.15 12.29
N GLN A 227 57.39 19.01 11.31
CA GLN A 227 58.10 17.78 10.97
C GLN A 227 58.80 17.20 12.19
N GLY A 228 58.70 15.89 12.37
CA GLY A 228 59.49 15.11 13.31
C GLY A 228 59.83 13.77 12.67
N GLN A 229 61.05 13.68 12.14
CA GLN A 229 61.68 12.44 11.70
C GLN A 229 61.91 11.51 12.90
N ASN A 230 61.64 10.20 12.72
CA ASN A 230 62.49 9.06 13.10
C ASN A 230 61.66 7.77 12.91
N ARG A 231 61.99 6.88 11.95
CA ARG A 231 62.96 5.76 12.06
C ARG A 231 62.81 4.99 13.38
N TRP A 232 62.32 3.75 13.35
CA TRP A 232 63.12 2.51 13.32
C TRP A 232 62.23 1.25 13.35
N ARG A 233 62.63 0.29 12.50
CA ARG A 233 62.53 -1.19 12.57
C ARG A 233 61.15 -1.86 12.57
#